data_AF-A0A537ACZ8-F1
#
_entry.id   AF-A0A537ACZ8-F1
#
_cell.length_a   1.000
_cell.length_b   1.000
_cell.length_c   1.000
_cell.angle_alpha   90.00
_cell.angle_beta   90.00
_cell.angle_gamma   90.00
#
_symmetry.space_group_name_H-M   'P 1'
#
loop_
_entity.id
_entity.type
_entity.pdbx_description
1 polymer ?
#
loop_
_entity_poly.entity_id
_entity_poly.type
_entity_poly.pdbx_seq_one_letter_code
_entity_poly.pdbx_strand_id
1 'polypeptide(L)'
;FADPRSHIIFDDAKTFFSTHNRKYDIIISEPSNPWVSGVSSLFTGEFYRLARRHLNPEGILVQWFQTYEIDASLVASVLRALGENFPDYAIYAATGSDLLIIAGETRTLARPLAELTAMPGVARELRRVHVNSIWDIEVRRLGGKRSLAPMFPTYGVPANSDFYPYLDLHAAKYRVLQRTAAELTGLLAYSVPVVALLEGSGKSERTESRVDGEEYLEALQLTRRARYARDFLLLHTAPEPVAIPRPFQKDLELTRARLIECRDPERSDIWFHSLYQLARTLNPMLSPNDAKTVWERIERGPCSSRLAPDERQWIDLMKAVGNRAAPDMARLAEALLAKSSDLPAGHRQYLIAAGMAGYLAQGKRAEAGALWSRYPKDVDKTGDVGLRLLYAHAFELK
;
A
#
# COMPACT_ATOMS: atom_id res chain seq x y z
N PHE A 1 -5.94 20.78 28.17
CA PHE A 1 -6.24 20.03 29.40
C PHE A 1 -7.40 20.60 30.23
N ALA A 2 -7.91 21.81 29.96
CA ALA A 2 -8.98 22.43 30.77
C ALA A 2 -10.41 22.22 30.23
N ASP A 3 -10.60 21.37 29.22
CA ASP A 3 -11.94 21.07 28.71
C ASP A 3 -12.69 20.21 29.75
N PRO A 4 -13.88 20.60 30.23
CA PRO A 4 -14.59 19.88 31.29
C PRO A 4 -15.03 18.47 30.89
N ARG A 5 -15.02 18.13 29.59
CA ARG A 5 -15.30 16.78 29.08
C ARG A 5 -14.08 15.85 29.18
N SER A 6 -12.89 16.41 29.43
CA SER A 6 -11.64 15.67 29.54
C SER A 6 -11.43 15.22 30.98
N HIS A 7 -11.30 13.90 31.17
CA HIS A 7 -10.96 13.30 32.45
C HIS A 7 -9.64 12.54 32.30
N ILE A 8 -8.62 12.94 33.04
CA ILE A 8 -7.30 12.33 33.02
C ILE A 8 -7.21 11.33 34.16
N ILE A 9 -6.83 10.09 33.85
CA ILE A 9 -6.73 8.99 34.81
C ILE A 9 -5.32 8.43 34.69
N PHE A 10 -4.62 8.36 35.83
CA PHE A 10 -3.28 7.78 35.92
C PHE A 10 -3.41 6.35 36.42
N ASP A 11 -3.45 5.40 35.49
CA ASP A 11 -3.57 3.97 35.77
C ASP A 11 -3.01 3.15 34.60
N ASP A 12 -2.73 1.88 34.84
CA ASP A 12 -2.50 0.91 33.77
C ASP A 12 -3.81 0.67 32.99
N ALA A 13 -3.75 0.62 31.67
CA ALA A 13 -4.95 0.52 30.84
C ALA A 13 -5.73 -0.77 31.06
N LYS A 14 -5.05 -1.92 31.30
CA LYS A 14 -5.74 -3.19 31.57
C LYS A 14 -6.43 -3.17 32.93
N THR A 15 -5.79 -2.58 33.92
CA THR A 15 -6.35 -2.35 35.26
C THR A 15 -7.56 -1.42 35.20
N PHE A 16 -7.44 -0.31 34.47
CA PHE A 16 -8.53 0.64 34.27
C PHE A 16 -9.77 -0.03 33.67
N PHE A 17 -9.64 -0.74 32.55
CA PHE A 17 -10.78 -1.45 31.94
C PHE A 17 -11.35 -2.52 32.87
N SER A 18 -10.52 -3.25 33.61
CA SER A 18 -10.99 -4.33 34.50
C SER A 18 -11.74 -3.80 35.74
N THR A 19 -11.45 -2.58 36.18
CA THR A 19 -12.06 -1.95 37.35
C THR A 19 -13.22 -1.01 37.01
N HIS A 20 -13.37 -0.62 35.73
CA HIS A 20 -14.40 0.30 35.27
C HIS A 20 -15.31 -0.33 34.21
N ASN A 21 -16.60 -0.50 34.52
CA ASN A 21 -17.56 -1.10 33.60
C ASN A 21 -18.20 -0.10 32.61
N ARG A 22 -17.40 0.82 32.05
CA ARG A 22 -17.87 1.81 31.06
C ARG A 22 -17.60 1.32 29.64
N LYS A 23 -18.52 1.64 28.72
CA LYS A 23 -18.35 1.43 27.28
C LYS A 23 -18.10 2.74 26.53
N TYR A 24 -17.44 2.62 25.39
CA TYR A 24 -16.97 3.73 24.56
C TYR A 24 -17.31 3.52 23.09
N ASP A 25 -17.57 4.59 22.36
CA ASP A 25 -17.77 4.54 20.90
C ASP A 25 -16.43 4.45 20.16
N ILE A 26 -15.39 5.04 20.72
CA ILE A 26 -14.03 5.02 20.16
C ILE A 26 -13.06 4.79 21.32
N ILE A 27 -12.19 3.79 21.16
CA ILE A 27 -11.00 3.60 22.01
C ILE A 27 -9.79 3.94 21.14
N ILE A 28 -8.99 4.92 21.56
CA ILE A 28 -7.74 5.30 20.90
C ILE A 28 -6.59 4.81 21.76
N SER A 29 -5.76 3.92 21.22
CA SER A 29 -4.63 3.30 21.89
C SER A 29 -3.35 3.81 21.21
N GLU A 30 -2.63 4.68 21.92
CA GLU A 30 -1.35 5.26 21.51
C GLU A 30 -0.32 5.02 22.62
N PRO A 31 0.08 3.76 22.86
CA PRO A 31 1.10 3.46 23.85
C PRO A 31 2.49 3.85 23.35
N SER A 32 3.49 3.82 24.22
CA SER A 32 4.89 3.98 23.82
C SER A 32 5.39 2.80 22.96
N ASN A 33 6.68 2.78 22.64
CA ASN A 33 7.23 1.79 21.76
C ASN A 33 7.26 0.38 22.41
N PRO A 34 7.04 -0.72 21.66
CA PRO A 34 6.82 -2.05 22.23
C PRO A 34 7.98 -2.69 22.99
N TRP A 35 9.22 -2.24 22.80
CA TRP A 35 10.38 -2.71 23.59
C TRP A 35 10.47 -2.04 24.97
N VAL A 36 9.62 -1.04 25.25
CA VAL A 36 9.45 -0.51 26.60
C VAL A 36 8.68 -1.53 27.41
N SER A 37 9.22 -1.89 28.58
CA SER A 37 8.67 -2.94 29.44
C SER A 37 7.18 -2.71 29.73
N GLY A 38 6.37 -3.77 29.56
CA GLY A 38 4.93 -3.76 29.81
C GLY A 38 4.07 -3.24 28.66
N VAL A 39 4.64 -2.48 27.73
CA VAL A 39 3.88 -1.86 26.63
C VAL A 39 3.43 -2.87 25.59
N SER A 40 4.26 -3.86 25.30
CA SER A 40 3.95 -4.99 24.40
C SER A 40 2.63 -5.71 24.73
N SER A 41 2.21 -5.66 26.01
CA SER A 41 0.99 -6.27 26.51
C SER A 41 -0.29 -5.58 26.00
N LEU A 42 -0.20 -4.35 25.48
CA LEU A 42 -1.29 -3.61 24.83
C LEU A 42 -1.47 -3.99 23.35
N PHE A 43 -0.70 -4.97 22.87
CA PHE A 43 -0.76 -5.48 21.49
C PHE A 43 -1.10 -6.98 21.45
N THR A 44 -1.72 -7.51 22.51
CA THR A 44 -2.02 -8.94 22.65
C THR A 44 -3.49 -9.26 22.37
N GLY A 45 -3.77 -10.52 22.02
CA GLY A 45 -5.15 -11.00 21.86
C GLY A 45 -6.00 -10.75 23.12
N GLU A 46 -5.41 -10.89 24.30
CA GLU A 46 -6.05 -10.59 25.59
C GLU A 46 -6.49 -9.12 25.70
N PHE A 47 -5.60 -8.18 25.36
CA PHE A 47 -5.92 -6.75 25.37
C PHE A 47 -6.99 -6.42 24.32
N TYR A 48 -6.87 -6.96 23.10
CA TYR A 48 -7.87 -6.71 22.05
C TYR A 48 -9.26 -7.24 22.43
N ARG A 49 -9.32 -8.43 23.06
CA ARG A 49 -10.57 -8.98 23.62
C ARG A 49 -11.13 -8.08 24.72
N LEU A 50 -10.28 -7.56 25.60
CA LEU A 50 -10.68 -6.62 26.65
C LEU A 50 -11.25 -5.33 26.04
N ALA A 51 -10.50 -4.67 25.16
CA ALA A 51 -10.92 -3.44 24.48
C ALA A 51 -12.25 -3.63 23.75
N ARG A 52 -12.42 -4.73 23.00
CA ARG A 52 -13.69 -5.03 22.30
C ARG A 52 -14.88 -5.14 23.24
N ARG A 53 -14.74 -5.69 24.45
CA ARG A 53 -15.84 -5.75 25.44
C ARG A 53 -16.27 -4.38 25.94
N HIS A 54 -15.35 -3.41 25.93
CA HIS A 54 -15.61 -2.01 26.30
C HIS A 54 -16.02 -1.12 25.13
N LEU A 55 -16.24 -1.67 23.93
CA LEU A 55 -16.83 -0.93 22.83
C LEU A 55 -18.36 -1.01 22.87
N ASN A 56 -19.02 0.11 22.55
CA ASN A 56 -20.43 0.13 22.18
C ASN A 56 -20.64 -0.62 20.84
N PRO A 57 -21.88 -1.03 20.52
CA PRO A 57 -22.22 -1.45 19.17
C PRO A 57 -21.78 -0.39 18.16
N GLU A 58 -21.20 -0.83 17.04
CA GLU A 58 -20.60 0.04 16.02
C GLU A 58 -19.35 0.83 16.46
N GLY A 59 -18.87 0.64 17.70
CA GLY A 59 -17.64 1.26 18.18
C GLY A 59 -16.39 0.70 17.50
N ILE A 60 -15.32 1.49 17.56
CA ILE A 60 -14.04 1.16 16.90
C ILE A 60 -12.85 1.29 17.87
N LEU A 61 -11.85 0.44 17.66
CA LEU A 61 -10.52 0.61 18.21
C LEU A 61 -9.64 1.30 17.15
N VAL A 62 -8.90 2.34 17.56
CA VAL A 62 -7.85 2.97 16.76
C VAL A 62 -6.52 2.71 17.47
N GLN A 63 -5.62 1.96 16.85
CA GLN A 63 -4.32 1.59 17.42
C GLN A 63 -3.20 2.23 16.59
N TRP A 64 -2.35 3.03 17.23
CA TRP A 64 -1.07 3.44 16.65
C TRP A 64 -0.08 2.27 16.73
N PHE A 65 0.73 2.10 15.68
CA PHE A 65 1.82 1.13 15.69
C PHE A 65 2.96 1.55 14.75
N GLN A 66 4.16 1.68 15.30
CA GLN A 66 5.38 1.99 14.56
C GLN A 66 5.88 0.85 13.64
N THR A 67 6.63 1.22 12.61
CA THR A 67 7.41 0.32 11.76
C THR A 67 8.92 0.59 11.79
N TYR A 68 9.39 1.50 12.66
CA TYR A 68 10.81 1.69 12.96
C TYR A 68 11.24 0.89 14.19
N GLU A 69 12.51 0.49 14.23
CA GLU A 69 13.12 -0.30 15.32
C GLU A 69 12.36 -1.61 15.61
N ILE A 70 11.79 -2.20 14.57
CA ILE A 70 10.93 -3.39 14.61
C ILE A 70 11.11 -4.17 13.31
N ASP A 71 10.72 -5.44 13.30
CA ASP A 71 10.70 -6.30 12.10
C ASP A 71 9.26 -6.60 11.67
N ALA A 72 9.02 -6.79 10.37
CA ALA A 72 7.68 -7.04 9.84
C ALA A 72 7.03 -8.31 10.42
N SER A 73 7.81 -9.29 10.88
CA SER A 73 7.28 -10.45 11.60
C SER A 73 6.61 -10.06 12.93
N LEU A 74 7.13 -9.07 13.66
CA LEU A 74 6.48 -8.58 14.87
C LEU A 74 5.19 -7.84 14.56
N VAL A 75 5.17 -7.06 13.47
CA VAL A 75 3.95 -6.41 13.00
C VAL A 75 2.90 -7.45 12.61
N ALA A 76 3.32 -8.50 11.91
CA ALA A 76 2.46 -9.64 11.56
C ALA A 76 1.89 -10.34 12.81
N SER A 77 2.71 -10.58 13.84
CA SER A 77 2.27 -11.20 15.10
C SER A 77 1.17 -10.40 15.79
N VAL A 78 1.29 -9.07 15.81
CA VAL A 78 0.29 -8.16 16.37
C VAL A 78 -0.98 -8.12 15.52
N LEU A 79 -0.86 -8.03 14.20
CA LEU A 79 -2.01 -7.98 13.29
C LEU A 79 -2.78 -9.31 13.24
N ARG A 80 -2.11 -10.44 13.47
CA ARG A 80 -2.76 -11.73 13.73
C ARG A 80 -3.62 -11.67 14.99
N ALA A 81 -3.06 -11.25 16.11
CA ALA A 81 -3.80 -11.13 17.38
C ALA A 81 -4.99 -10.17 17.28
N LEU A 82 -4.83 -9.03 16.59
CA LEU A 82 -5.91 -8.09 16.34
C LEU A 82 -7.00 -8.71 15.45
N GLY A 83 -6.58 -9.37 14.36
CA GLY A 83 -7.48 -10.00 13.39
C GLY A 83 -8.30 -11.17 13.95
N GLU A 84 -7.80 -11.86 14.98
CA GLU A 84 -8.54 -12.91 15.70
C GLU A 84 -9.66 -12.34 16.59
N ASN A 85 -9.53 -11.09 17.05
CA ASN A 85 -10.45 -10.47 18.01
C ASN A 85 -11.45 -9.50 17.37
N PHE A 86 -11.10 -8.88 16.24
CA PHE A 86 -11.98 -7.96 15.52
C PHE A 86 -12.45 -8.55 14.18
N PRO A 87 -13.74 -8.45 13.83
CA PRO A 87 -14.27 -8.94 12.56
C PRO A 87 -13.55 -8.38 11.34
N ASP A 88 -13.23 -7.07 11.37
CA ASP A 88 -12.52 -6.38 10.30
C ASP A 88 -11.57 -5.30 10.83
N TYR A 89 -10.65 -4.85 9.98
CA TYR A 89 -9.79 -3.70 10.21
C TYR A 89 -9.36 -3.03 8.90
N ALA A 90 -8.98 -1.76 8.99
CA ALA A 90 -8.32 -1.00 7.94
C ALA A 90 -7.03 -0.37 8.47
N ILE A 91 -5.96 -0.42 7.68
CA ILE A 91 -4.64 0.12 8.04
C ILE A 91 -4.38 1.36 7.18
N TYR A 92 -3.89 2.41 7.82
CA TYR A 92 -3.46 3.66 7.19
C TYR A 92 -2.02 3.95 7.58
N ALA A 93 -1.20 4.41 6.65
CA ALA A 93 0.13 4.96 6.91
C ALA A 93 -0.02 6.43 7.30
N ALA A 94 0.10 6.75 8.59
CA ALA A 94 0.10 8.15 9.04
C ALA A 94 1.34 8.88 8.52
N THR A 95 2.47 8.19 8.56
CA THR A 95 3.77 8.59 7.99
C THR A 95 4.37 7.39 7.25
N GLY A 96 5.59 7.53 6.71
CA GLY A 96 6.36 6.42 6.16
C GLY A 96 6.72 5.34 7.19
N SER A 97 6.59 5.62 8.49
CA SER A 97 7.01 4.74 9.57
C SER A 97 5.98 4.51 10.69
N ASP A 98 4.77 5.03 10.54
CA ASP A 98 3.71 4.95 11.55
C ASP A 98 2.40 4.47 10.94
N LEU A 99 1.82 3.42 11.52
CA LEU A 99 0.54 2.86 11.14
C LEU A 99 -0.56 3.32 12.09
N LEU A 100 -1.73 3.59 11.53
CA LEU A 100 -3.00 3.70 12.24
C LEU A 100 -3.89 2.54 11.81
N ILE A 101 -4.22 1.67 12.76
CA ILE A 101 -5.07 0.50 12.54
C ILE A 101 -6.43 0.80 13.14
N ILE A 102 -7.47 0.82 12.29
CA ILE A 102 -8.86 1.02 12.71
C ILE A 102 -9.55 -0.33 12.67
N ALA A 103 -9.95 -0.87 13.82
CA ALA A 103 -10.55 -2.19 13.96
C ALA A 103 -11.97 -2.11 14.51
N GLY A 104 -12.87 -2.93 13.97
CA GLY A 104 -14.30 -2.87 14.32
C GLY A 104 -15.16 -3.87 13.54
N GLU A 105 -16.46 -3.63 13.56
CA GLU A 105 -17.43 -4.38 12.75
C GLU A 105 -17.30 -4.01 11.26
N THR A 106 -17.39 -4.98 10.35
CA THR A 106 -17.26 -4.77 8.89
C THR A 106 -18.21 -3.68 8.38
N ARG A 107 -19.47 -3.69 8.84
CA ARG A 107 -20.47 -2.68 8.44
C ARG A 107 -20.10 -1.28 8.92
N THR A 108 -19.44 -1.15 10.07
CA THR A 108 -18.96 0.14 10.58
C THR A 108 -17.82 0.66 9.70
N LEU A 109 -16.84 -0.18 9.38
CA LEU A 109 -15.67 0.22 8.58
C LEU A 109 -15.99 0.46 7.10
N ALA A 110 -17.10 -0.11 6.61
CA ALA A 110 -17.60 0.14 5.26
C ALA A 110 -18.30 1.50 5.09
N ARG A 111 -18.52 2.26 6.17
CA ARG A 111 -19.15 3.60 6.09
C ARG A 111 -18.24 4.56 5.33
N PRO A 112 -18.78 5.39 4.43
CA PRO A 112 -17.98 6.42 3.77
C PRO A 112 -17.47 7.43 4.81
N LEU A 113 -16.25 7.90 4.61
CA LEU A 113 -15.71 8.99 5.43
C LEU A 113 -16.54 10.26 5.21
N ALA A 114 -16.96 10.88 6.30
CA ALA A 114 -17.66 12.16 6.27
C ALA A 114 -16.71 13.27 5.80
N GLU A 115 -17.21 14.26 5.08
CA GLU A 115 -16.44 15.41 4.64
C GLU A 115 -15.76 16.12 5.82
N LEU A 116 -14.47 16.44 5.70
CA LEU A 116 -13.69 17.06 6.79
C LEU A 116 -14.30 18.40 7.25
N THR A 117 -14.92 19.12 6.32
CA THR A 117 -15.58 20.41 6.56
C THR A 117 -16.78 20.30 7.50
N ALA A 118 -17.35 19.10 7.69
CA ALA A 118 -18.45 18.87 8.63
C ALA A 118 -18.04 19.12 10.09
N MET A 119 -16.75 19.09 10.41
CA MET A 119 -16.23 19.33 11.76
C MET A 119 -15.08 20.36 11.71
N PRO A 120 -15.38 21.67 11.76
CA PRO A 120 -14.38 22.73 11.57
C PRO A 120 -13.18 22.66 12.52
N GLY A 121 -13.41 22.23 13.78
CA GLY A 121 -12.35 22.01 14.75
C GLY A 121 -11.39 20.89 14.34
N VAL A 122 -11.91 19.77 13.85
CA VAL A 122 -11.11 18.64 13.34
C VAL A 122 -10.38 19.04 12.07
N ALA A 123 -11.06 19.70 11.13
CA ALA A 123 -10.43 20.20 9.90
C ALA A 123 -9.24 21.13 10.19
N ARG A 124 -9.33 21.97 11.24
CA ARG A 124 -8.21 22.84 11.64
C ARG A 124 -7.00 22.04 12.12
N GLU A 125 -7.19 21.02 12.95
CA GLU A 125 -6.06 20.20 13.41
C GLU A 125 -5.47 19.35 12.29
N LEU A 126 -6.31 18.77 11.41
CA LEU A 126 -5.85 17.99 10.26
C LEU A 126 -5.00 18.79 9.27
N ARG A 127 -5.33 20.08 9.05
CA ARG A 127 -4.51 20.98 8.23
C ARG A 127 -3.08 21.14 8.75
N ARG A 128 -2.86 21.03 10.07
CA ARG A 128 -1.51 21.13 10.67
C ARG A 128 -0.61 19.95 10.33
N VAL A 129 -1.21 18.84 9.90
CA VAL A 129 -0.52 17.62 9.49
C VAL A 129 -0.72 17.34 7.99
N HIS A 130 -1.00 18.39 7.21
CA HIS A 130 -1.15 18.33 5.75
C HIS A 130 -2.25 17.36 5.26
N VAL A 131 -3.31 17.21 6.05
CA VAL A 131 -4.53 16.49 5.63
C VAL A 131 -5.61 17.54 5.38
N ASN A 132 -5.81 17.87 4.10
CA ASN A 132 -6.70 18.94 3.66
C ASN A 132 -8.03 18.41 3.10
N SER A 133 -8.07 17.14 2.70
CA SER A 133 -9.19 16.50 2.02
C SER A 133 -9.34 15.03 2.43
N ILE A 134 -10.48 14.43 2.09
CA ILE A 134 -10.68 12.99 2.25
C ILE A 134 -9.71 12.18 1.38
N TRP A 135 -9.35 12.71 0.21
CA TRP A 135 -8.36 12.10 -0.65
C TRP A 135 -7.00 11.91 0.06
N ASP A 136 -6.58 12.88 0.88
CA ASP A 136 -5.33 12.78 1.66
C ASP A 136 -5.37 11.64 2.69
N ILE A 137 -6.56 11.26 3.17
CA ILE A 137 -6.74 10.08 4.04
C ILE A 137 -6.74 8.80 3.19
N GLU A 138 -7.41 8.80 2.04
CA GLU A 138 -7.56 7.63 1.19
C GLU A 138 -6.24 7.18 0.53
N VAL A 139 -5.35 8.11 0.18
CA VAL A 139 -4.01 7.81 -0.36
C VAL A 139 -3.09 7.17 0.70
N ARG A 140 -3.36 7.42 1.98
CA ARG A 140 -2.66 6.80 3.11
C ARG A 140 -3.17 5.39 3.43
N ARG A 141 -4.30 4.96 2.86
CA ARG A 141 -4.90 3.67 3.17
C ARG A 141 -4.13 2.52 2.53
N LEU A 142 -3.46 1.74 3.38
CA LEU A 142 -2.67 0.57 3.01
C LEU A 142 -3.51 -0.62 2.56
N GLY A 143 -4.65 -0.87 3.21
CA GLY A 143 -5.50 -2.02 2.93
C GLY A 143 -6.36 -2.41 4.13
N GLY A 144 -7.31 -3.30 3.90
CA GLY A 144 -8.16 -3.89 4.94
C GLY A 144 -7.79 -5.34 5.27
N LYS A 145 -8.52 -5.95 6.21
CA LYS A 145 -8.30 -7.34 6.63
C LYS A 145 -8.37 -8.32 5.47
N ARG A 146 -9.35 -8.18 4.58
CA ARG A 146 -9.51 -9.08 3.41
C ARG A 146 -8.28 -9.11 2.52
N SER A 147 -7.63 -7.96 2.30
CA SER A 147 -6.45 -7.88 1.44
C SER A 147 -5.18 -8.25 2.21
N LEU A 148 -4.98 -7.75 3.43
CA LEU A 148 -3.69 -7.88 4.14
C LEU A 148 -3.56 -9.12 5.02
N ALA A 149 -4.65 -9.59 5.65
CA ALA A 149 -4.60 -10.67 6.64
C ALA A 149 -3.94 -11.97 6.15
N PRO A 150 -4.18 -12.45 4.90
CA PRO A 150 -3.54 -13.67 4.41
C PRO A 150 -2.02 -13.62 4.44
N MET A 151 -1.42 -12.43 4.33
CA MET A 151 0.03 -12.27 4.33
C MET A 151 0.67 -12.57 5.68
N PHE A 152 0.01 -12.27 6.80
CA PHE A 152 0.65 -12.32 8.12
C PHE A 152 1.05 -13.74 8.57
N PRO A 153 0.26 -14.81 8.32
CA PRO A 153 0.71 -16.18 8.56
C PRO A 153 1.99 -16.58 7.82
N THR A 154 2.30 -15.98 6.66
CA THR A 154 3.52 -16.30 5.88
C THR A 154 4.82 -15.96 6.61
N TYR A 155 4.77 -15.16 7.67
CA TYR A 155 5.94 -14.83 8.49
C TYR A 155 6.31 -15.95 9.47
N GLY A 156 5.47 -16.98 9.64
CA GLY A 156 5.78 -18.14 10.49
C GLY A 156 5.84 -17.81 11.99
N VAL A 157 5.16 -16.75 12.42
CA VAL A 157 5.16 -16.26 13.81
C VAL A 157 3.77 -16.36 14.43
N PRO A 158 3.65 -16.65 15.74
CA PRO A 158 2.35 -16.76 16.41
C PRO A 158 1.64 -15.40 16.52
N ALA A 159 0.34 -15.41 16.80
CA ALA A 159 -0.37 -14.23 17.27
C ALA A 159 0.19 -13.80 18.64
N ASN A 160 0.40 -12.50 18.84
CA ASN A 160 0.93 -11.98 20.09
C ASN A 160 -0.08 -12.18 21.25
N SER A 161 0.39 -12.70 22.39
CA SER A 161 -0.46 -13.06 23.54
C SER A 161 0.21 -12.73 24.86
N ASP A 162 -0.57 -12.50 25.93
CA ASP A 162 -0.01 -12.35 27.28
C ASP A 162 0.68 -13.64 27.76
N PHE A 163 0.25 -14.82 27.28
CA PHE A 163 0.81 -16.12 27.66
C PHE A 163 2.11 -16.45 26.93
N TYR A 164 2.25 -15.97 25.69
CA TYR A 164 3.46 -16.05 24.90
C TYR A 164 3.70 -14.69 24.23
N PRO A 165 4.33 -13.74 24.96
CA PRO A 165 4.45 -12.34 24.53
C PRO A 165 5.55 -12.20 23.47
N TYR A 166 5.28 -12.73 22.27
CA TYR A 166 6.22 -12.79 21.16
C TYR A 166 6.80 -11.41 20.83
N LEU A 167 5.97 -10.37 20.87
CA LEU A 167 6.39 -8.99 20.66
C LEU A 167 7.43 -8.56 21.71
N ASP A 168 7.15 -8.77 23.00
CA ASP A 168 8.04 -8.40 24.11
C ASP A 168 9.39 -9.10 24.03
N LEU A 169 9.36 -10.41 23.80
CA LEU A 169 10.53 -11.27 23.74
C LEU A 169 11.51 -10.92 22.61
N HIS A 170 11.04 -10.22 21.58
CA HIS A 170 11.82 -9.96 20.36
C HIS A 170 12.00 -8.47 20.04
N ALA A 171 11.18 -7.56 20.58
CA ALA A 171 11.22 -6.14 20.24
C ALA A 171 12.59 -5.51 20.55
N ALA A 172 13.16 -5.81 21.73
CA ALA A 172 14.48 -5.31 22.11
C ALA A 172 15.60 -5.74 21.14
N LYS A 173 15.55 -6.99 20.65
CA LYS A 173 16.50 -7.51 19.66
C LYS A 173 16.45 -6.68 18.37
N TYR A 174 15.26 -6.44 17.83
CA TYR A 174 15.12 -5.74 16.54
C TYR A 174 15.39 -4.24 16.63
N ARG A 175 15.16 -3.62 17.80
CA ARG A 175 15.66 -2.27 18.10
C ARG A 175 17.18 -2.21 18.03
N VAL A 176 17.89 -3.12 18.69
CA VAL A 176 19.37 -3.16 18.68
C VAL A 176 19.91 -3.44 17.27
N LEU A 177 19.24 -4.31 16.51
CA LEU A 177 19.58 -4.58 15.11
C LEU A 177 19.17 -3.47 14.13
N GLN A 178 18.53 -2.39 14.62
CA GLN A 178 18.03 -1.26 13.83
C GLN A 178 17.20 -1.71 12.63
N ARG A 179 16.37 -2.74 12.82
CA ARG A 179 15.45 -3.23 11.77
C ARG A 179 14.26 -2.29 11.61
N THR A 180 13.63 -2.38 10.45
CA THR A 180 12.40 -1.67 10.13
C THR A 180 11.45 -2.60 9.39
N ALA A 181 10.15 -2.31 9.50
CA ALA A 181 9.07 -2.90 8.73
C ALA A 181 8.50 -1.89 7.69
N ALA A 182 9.31 -0.92 7.23
CA ALA A 182 8.91 0.11 6.28
C ALA A 182 8.47 -0.46 4.91
N GLU A 183 8.83 -1.70 4.58
CA GLU A 183 8.29 -2.40 3.41
C GLU A 183 6.76 -2.49 3.45
N LEU A 184 6.14 -2.50 4.65
CA LEU A 184 4.69 -2.50 4.77
C LEU A 184 4.07 -1.20 4.24
N THR A 185 4.64 -0.03 4.58
CA THR A 185 4.17 1.25 4.02
C THR A 185 4.50 1.37 2.53
N GLY A 186 5.60 0.74 2.09
CA GLY A 186 5.99 0.60 0.68
C GLY A 186 4.96 -0.10 -0.21
N LEU A 187 4.03 -0.90 0.34
CA LEU A 187 2.93 -1.49 -0.42
C LEU A 187 2.06 -0.45 -1.13
N LEU A 188 1.94 0.78 -0.58
CA LEU A 188 1.21 1.87 -1.23
C LEU A 188 1.78 2.19 -2.62
N ALA A 189 3.10 2.10 -2.77
CA ALA A 189 3.84 2.47 -3.96
C ALA A 189 4.37 1.25 -4.74
N TYR A 190 3.88 0.05 -4.43
CA TYR A 190 4.32 -1.15 -5.12
C TYR A 190 4.04 -1.06 -6.63
N SER A 191 4.99 -1.48 -7.47
CA SER A 191 4.94 -1.23 -8.93
C SER A 191 3.72 -1.81 -9.64
N VAL A 192 3.04 -2.78 -9.03
CA VAL A 192 1.73 -3.28 -9.44
C VAL A 192 0.75 -2.91 -8.32
N PRO A 193 -0.44 -2.33 -8.59
CA PRO A 193 -1.38 -1.91 -7.55
C PRO A 193 -2.11 -3.11 -6.91
N VAL A 194 -1.36 -4.00 -6.25
CA VAL A 194 -1.81 -5.31 -5.76
C VAL A 194 -2.98 -5.19 -4.78
N VAL A 195 -2.92 -4.27 -3.82
CA VAL A 195 -4.00 -4.11 -2.84
C VAL A 195 -5.27 -3.61 -3.52
N ALA A 196 -5.17 -2.64 -4.43
CA ALA A 196 -6.34 -2.11 -5.14
C ALA A 196 -7.04 -3.20 -5.97
N LEU A 197 -6.24 -4.06 -6.62
CA LEU A 197 -6.74 -5.21 -7.39
C LEU A 197 -7.43 -6.26 -6.50
N LEU A 198 -6.82 -6.60 -5.35
CA LEU A 198 -7.39 -7.57 -4.40
C LEU A 198 -8.65 -7.05 -3.71
N GLU A 199 -8.75 -5.75 -3.49
CA GLU A 199 -9.94 -5.15 -2.89
C GLU A 199 -11.05 -4.87 -3.89
N GLY A 200 -10.77 -4.91 -5.20
CA GLY A 200 -11.74 -4.55 -6.24
C GLY A 200 -12.15 -3.07 -6.17
N SER A 201 -11.39 -2.23 -5.46
CA SER A 201 -11.70 -0.83 -5.27
C SER A 201 -11.21 -0.03 -6.48
N GLY A 202 -12.12 0.22 -7.42
CA GLY A 202 -12.09 1.47 -8.18
C GLY A 202 -12.31 2.60 -7.18
N LYS A 203 -11.24 3.05 -6.50
CA LYS A 203 -11.33 4.22 -5.63
C LYS A 203 -11.90 5.35 -6.47
N SER A 204 -13.06 5.83 -6.02
CA SER A 204 -13.80 6.95 -6.60
C SER A 204 -12.85 8.06 -7.01
N GLU A 205 -13.00 8.57 -8.23
CA GLU A 205 -12.50 9.88 -8.64
C GLU A 205 -13.09 10.92 -7.69
N ARG A 206 -12.44 11.16 -6.56
CA ARG A 206 -12.68 12.36 -5.76
C ARG A 206 -11.66 13.38 -6.24
N THR A 207 -12.15 14.57 -6.56
CA THR A 207 -11.39 15.67 -7.13
C THR A 207 -10.08 15.83 -6.35
N GLU A 208 -8.99 15.57 -7.06
CA GLU A 208 -7.65 15.53 -6.50
C GLU A 208 -7.33 16.84 -5.77
N SER A 209 -6.96 16.76 -4.49
CA SER A 209 -6.49 17.91 -3.72
C SER A 209 -5.02 18.23 -4.03
N ARG A 210 -4.56 19.41 -3.60
CA ARG A 210 -3.12 19.74 -3.53
C ARG A 210 -2.42 18.65 -2.72
N VAL A 211 -1.37 18.07 -3.31
CA VAL A 211 -0.49 17.13 -2.59
C VAL A 211 0.43 17.96 -1.71
N ASP A 212 0.19 17.94 -0.41
CA ASP A 212 1.05 18.54 0.61
C ASP A 212 1.58 17.45 1.56
N GLY A 213 2.68 17.71 2.25
CA GLY A 213 3.22 16.81 3.28
C GLY A 213 4.03 15.64 2.73
N GLU A 214 4.61 15.76 1.55
CA GLU A 214 5.46 14.72 0.93
C GLU A 214 6.68 14.31 1.77
N GLU A 215 7.11 15.15 2.72
CA GLU A 215 8.19 14.84 3.66
C GLU A 215 7.81 13.75 4.67
N TYR A 216 6.50 13.52 4.90
CA TYR A 216 6.01 12.54 5.86
C TYR A 216 5.69 11.17 5.25
N LEU A 217 5.42 11.09 3.94
CA LEU A 217 5.02 9.84 3.28
C LEU A 217 5.42 9.80 1.81
N GLU A 218 6.23 8.81 1.43
CA GLU A 218 6.72 8.63 0.07
C GLU A 218 5.61 8.49 -0.97
N ALA A 219 4.50 7.81 -0.64
CA ALA A 219 3.36 7.66 -1.55
C ALA A 219 2.76 9.01 -2.00
N LEU A 220 2.78 10.04 -1.14
CA LEU A 220 2.37 11.40 -1.53
C LEU A 220 3.36 12.00 -2.52
N GLN A 221 4.66 11.88 -2.25
CA GLN A 221 5.70 12.35 -3.15
C GLN A 221 5.59 11.69 -4.53
N LEU A 222 5.38 10.37 -4.57
CA LEU A 222 5.22 9.61 -5.82
C LEU A 222 3.93 9.98 -6.55
N THR A 223 2.85 10.26 -5.82
CA THR A 223 1.61 10.77 -6.43
C THR A 223 1.83 12.13 -7.09
N ARG A 224 2.51 13.06 -6.43
CA ARG A 224 2.87 14.36 -7.02
C ARG A 224 3.70 14.17 -8.30
N ARG A 225 4.70 13.28 -8.29
CA ARG A 225 5.51 12.96 -9.47
C ARG A 225 4.68 12.33 -10.59
N ALA A 226 3.75 11.44 -10.25
CA ALA A 226 2.87 10.79 -11.22
C ALA A 226 1.93 11.80 -11.90
N ARG A 227 1.39 12.77 -11.15
CA ARG A 227 0.59 13.89 -11.71
C ARG A 227 1.41 14.80 -12.61
N TYR A 228 2.60 15.19 -12.18
CA TYR A 228 3.52 15.96 -13.02
C TYR A 228 3.82 15.23 -14.34
N ALA A 229 4.11 13.93 -14.27
CA ALA A 229 4.36 13.10 -15.44
C ALA A 229 3.13 12.96 -16.36
N ARG A 230 1.92 12.79 -15.79
CA ARG A 230 0.65 12.83 -16.54
C ARG A 230 0.56 14.13 -17.33
N ASP A 231 0.69 15.26 -16.65
CA ASP A 231 0.55 16.58 -17.27
C ASP A 231 1.66 16.84 -18.31
N PHE A 232 2.89 16.43 -18.03
CA PHE A 232 4.03 16.51 -18.96
C PHE A 232 3.81 15.73 -20.26
N LEU A 233 3.18 14.55 -20.18
CA LEU A 233 2.92 13.69 -21.33
C LEU A 233 1.65 14.08 -22.11
N LEU A 234 0.65 14.66 -21.43
CA LEU A 234 -0.63 15.03 -22.04
C LEU A 234 -0.67 16.45 -22.58
N LEU A 235 -0.04 17.41 -21.91
CA LEU A 235 -0.09 18.82 -22.30
C LEU A 235 0.89 19.13 -23.44
N HIS A 236 0.47 20.03 -24.34
CA HIS A 236 1.32 20.53 -25.41
C HIS A 236 2.57 21.23 -24.86
N THR A 237 2.36 22.14 -23.91
CA THR A 237 3.43 22.82 -23.17
C THR A 237 3.65 22.09 -21.86
N ALA A 238 4.86 21.54 -21.69
CA ALA A 238 5.21 20.85 -20.45
C ALA A 238 5.17 21.82 -19.26
N PRO A 239 4.65 21.40 -18.10
CA PRO A 239 4.75 22.18 -16.88
C PRO A 239 6.21 22.30 -16.41
N GLU A 240 6.52 23.36 -15.67
CA GLU A 240 7.84 23.56 -15.06
C GLU A 240 8.17 22.44 -14.04
N PRO A 241 9.39 21.86 -14.08
CA PRO A 241 9.80 20.81 -13.15
C PRO A 241 10.08 21.39 -11.75
N VAL A 242 9.07 21.41 -10.88
CA VAL A 242 9.24 21.80 -9.48
C VAL A 242 9.61 20.58 -8.63
N ALA A 243 10.80 20.57 -8.03
CA ALA A 243 11.33 19.50 -7.18
C ALA A 243 11.25 18.08 -7.82
N ILE A 244 11.39 18.00 -9.14
CA ILE A 244 11.41 16.75 -9.89
C ILE A 244 12.85 16.24 -9.97
N PRO A 245 13.15 14.99 -9.56
CA PRO A 245 14.49 14.43 -9.67
C PRO A 245 14.96 14.36 -11.13
N ARG A 246 16.23 14.72 -11.38
CA ARG A 246 16.83 14.70 -12.73
C ARG A 246 16.69 13.34 -13.45
N PRO A 247 16.90 12.18 -12.80
CA PRO A 247 16.69 10.89 -13.47
C PRO A 247 15.26 10.70 -13.96
N PHE A 248 14.27 11.09 -13.15
CA PHE A 248 12.85 11.00 -13.51
C PHE A 248 12.48 11.96 -14.65
N GLN A 249 12.99 13.20 -14.62
CA GLN A 249 12.82 14.13 -15.73
C GLN A 249 13.42 13.56 -17.02
N LYS A 250 14.63 13.00 -16.96
CA LYS A 250 15.28 12.35 -18.11
C LYS A 250 14.43 11.20 -18.65
N ASP A 251 13.83 10.38 -17.79
CA ASP A 251 12.94 9.29 -18.24
C ASP A 251 11.68 9.82 -18.96
N LEU A 252 11.11 10.94 -18.49
CA LEU A 252 9.99 11.64 -19.15
C LEU A 252 10.37 12.20 -20.52
N GLU A 253 11.49 12.90 -20.61
CA GLU A 253 11.98 13.48 -21.87
C GLU A 253 12.21 12.40 -22.92
N LEU A 254 12.90 11.31 -22.56
CA LEU A 254 13.16 10.19 -23.47
C LEU A 254 11.86 9.51 -23.94
N THR A 255 10.91 9.32 -23.03
CA THR A 255 9.61 8.73 -23.34
C THR A 255 8.79 9.61 -24.28
N ARG A 256 8.71 10.91 -24.00
CA ARG A 256 7.98 11.89 -24.83
C ARG A 256 8.63 12.03 -26.21
N ALA A 257 9.95 12.19 -26.26
CA ALA A 257 10.70 12.30 -27.50
C ALA A 257 10.45 11.08 -28.41
N ARG A 258 10.59 9.86 -27.87
CA ARG A 258 10.45 8.63 -28.64
C ARG A 258 9.01 8.32 -29.04
N LEU A 259 8.10 8.30 -28.07
CA LEU A 259 6.76 7.74 -28.28
C LEU A 259 5.76 8.80 -28.77
N ILE A 260 5.86 10.04 -28.29
CA ILE A 260 4.86 11.08 -28.58
C ILE A 260 5.30 11.97 -29.75
N GLU A 261 6.59 12.29 -29.85
CA GLU A 261 7.11 13.24 -30.84
C GLU A 261 7.86 12.54 -31.98
N CYS A 262 8.06 11.23 -31.88
CA CYS A 262 8.75 10.40 -32.88
C CYS A 262 10.15 10.93 -33.26
N ARG A 263 10.87 11.40 -32.24
CA ARG A 263 12.29 11.79 -32.31
C ARG A 263 13.13 10.60 -31.86
N ASP A 264 14.16 10.27 -32.64
CA ASP A 264 15.02 9.11 -32.38
C ASP A 264 16.23 9.53 -31.52
N PRO A 265 16.29 9.16 -30.23
CA PRO A 265 17.51 9.35 -29.45
C PRO A 265 18.58 8.39 -30.00
N GLU A 266 19.66 8.95 -30.56
CA GLU A 266 20.68 8.21 -31.31
C GLU A 266 21.14 6.88 -30.68
N ARG A 267 21.24 5.84 -31.52
CA ARG A 267 22.02 4.57 -31.42
C ARG A 267 21.89 3.69 -30.16
N SER A 268 21.24 4.11 -29.08
CA SER A 268 21.14 3.32 -27.84
C SER A 268 19.68 3.18 -27.39
N ASP A 269 19.22 1.93 -27.25
CA ASP A 269 17.83 1.56 -26.96
C ASP A 269 17.45 1.75 -25.47
N ILE A 270 17.81 2.92 -24.91
CA ILE A 270 17.63 3.24 -23.49
C ILE A 270 16.22 3.75 -23.15
N TRP A 271 15.45 4.18 -24.16
CA TRP A 271 14.12 4.77 -23.97
C TRP A 271 13.14 3.76 -23.35
N PHE A 272 13.27 2.47 -23.69
CA PHE A 272 12.38 1.44 -23.16
C PHE A 272 12.56 1.25 -21.65
N HIS A 273 13.82 1.29 -21.18
CA HIS A 273 14.11 1.30 -19.75
C HIS A 273 13.48 2.52 -19.07
N SER A 274 13.59 3.70 -19.67
CA SER A 274 12.96 4.93 -19.16
C SER A 274 11.43 4.79 -19.08
N LEU A 275 10.78 4.28 -20.12
CA LEU A 275 9.34 4.04 -20.10
C LEU A 275 8.95 3.06 -18.98
N TYR A 276 9.71 1.98 -18.81
CA TYR A 276 9.46 1.00 -17.76
C TYR A 276 9.56 1.62 -16.35
N GLN A 277 10.57 2.46 -16.09
CA GLN A 277 10.67 3.17 -14.80
C GLN A 277 9.51 4.14 -14.57
N LEU A 278 9.08 4.85 -15.62
CA LEU A 278 7.89 5.69 -15.54
C LEU A 278 6.64 4.88 -15.21
N ALA A 279 6.41 3.77 -15.91
CA ALA A 279 5.25 2.92 -15.67
C ALA A 279 5.16 2.44 -14.22
N ARG A 280 6.28 2.03 -13.62
CA ARG A 280 6.35 1.61 -12.21
C ARG A 280 6.00 2.72 -11.22
N THR A 281 6.18 3.98 -11.60
CA THR A 281 5.84 5.14 -10.78
C THR A 281 4.41 5.62 -11.03
N LEU A 282 4.00 5.67 -12.31
CA LEU A 282 2.71 6.19 -12.74
C LEU A 282 1.55 5.26 -12.37
N ASN A 283 1.67 3.99 -12.73
CA ASN A 283 0.57 3.04 -12.66
C ASN A 283 -0.01 2.82 -11.24
N PRO A 284 0.81 2.69 -10.17
CA PRO A 284 0.24 2.54 -8.84
C PRO A 284 -0.35 3.83 -8.28
N MET A 285 0.16 4.99 -8.71
CA MET A 285 -0.19 6.30 -8.15
C MET A 285 -1.35 7.00 -8.86
N LEU A 286 -1.53 6.77 -10.16
CA LEU A 286 -2.63 7.36 -10.93
C LEU A 286 -3.94 6.57 -10.76
N SER A 287 -5.05 7.29 -10.92
CA SER A 287 -6.37 6.68 -11.10
C SER A 287 -6.37 5.82 -12.39
N PRO A 288 -7.24 4.80 -12.50
CA PRO A 288 -7.34 4.02 -13.73
C PRO A 288 -7.66 4.86 -14.96
N ASN A 289 -8.45 5.92 -14.80
CA ASN A 289 -8.84 6.81 -15.88
C ASN A 289 -7.67 7.70 -16.35
N ASP A 290 -6.94 8.31 -15.42
CA ASP A 290 -5.76 9.11 -15.75
C ASP A 290 -4.67 8.27 -16.39
N ALA A 291 -4.40 7.08 -15.82
CA ALA A 291 -3.47 6.13 -16.40
C ALA A 291 -3.90 5.76 -17.83
N LYS A 292 -5.18 5.45 -18.05
CA LYS A 292 -5.73 5.15 -19.37
C LYS A 292 -5.48 6.28 -20.36
N THR A 293 -5.75 7.53 -19.98
CA THR A 293 -5.53 8.69 -20.86
C THR A 293 -4.05 8.85 -21.23
N VAL A 294 -3.13 8.67 -20.28
CA VAL A 294 -1.68 8.71 -20.54
C VAL A 294 -1.26 7.61 -21.50
N TRP A 295 -1.68 6.36 -21.25
CA TRP A 295 -1.31 5.23 -22.09
C TRP A 295 -1.91 5.32 -23.50
N GLU A 296 -3.15 5.78 -23.64
CA GLU A 296 -3.75 6.03 -24.97
C GLU A 296 -3.01 7.13 -25.75
N ARG A 297 -2.50 8.17 -25.06
CA ARG A 297 -1.66 9.19 -25.69
C ARG A 297 -0.35 8.60 -26.21
N ILE A 298 0.28 7.72 -25.44
CA ILE A 298 1.51 7.02 -25.83
C ILE A 298 1.25 6.11 -27.05
N GLU A 299 0.17 5.33 -27.04
CA GLU A 299 -0.17 4.42 -28.14
C GLU A 299 -0.51 5.15 -29.45
N ARG A 300 -1.20 6.30 -29.37
CA ARG A 300 -1.55 7.12 -30.54
C ARG A 300 -0.39 7.95 -31.09
N GLY A 301 0.79 7.82 -30.47
CA GLY A 301 1.99 8.51 -30.90
C GLY A 301 2.44 8.12 -32.32
N PRO A 302 3.04 9.05 -33.09
CA PRO A 302 3.36 8.84 -34.51
C PRO A 302 4.37 7.71 -34.76
N CYS A 303 5.18 7.36 -33.76
CA CYS A 303 6.16 6.27 -33.84
C CYS A 303 5.63 4.91 -33.38
N SER A 304 4.35 4.78 -32.98
CA SER A 304 3.82 3.52 -32.45
C SER A 304 3.87 2.35 -33.44
N SER A 305 3.81 2.64 -34.75
CA SER A 305 3.97 1.64 -35.82
C SER A 305 5.40 1.12 -35.97
N ARG A 306 6.41 1.82 -35.43
CA ARG A 306 7.84 1.44 -35.49
C ARG A 306 8.31 0.61 -34.30
N LEU A 307 7.43 0.39 -33.32
CA LEU A 307 7.73 -0.41 -32.13
C LEU A 307 7.89 -1.89 -32.50
N ALA A 308 8.92 -2.53 -31.97
CA ALA A 308 9.10 -3.96 -32.08
C ALA A 308 7.92 -4.70 -31.41
N PRO A 309 7.57 -5.91 -31.87
CA PRO A 309 6.45 -6.67 -31.29
C PRO A 309 6.55 -6.88 -29.77
N ASP A 310 7.76 -7.12 -29.26
CA ASP A 310 7.96 -7.35 -27.82
C ASP A 310 7.85 -6.04 -27.01
N GLU A 311 8.33 -4.91 -27.52
CA GLU A 311 8.15 -3.59 -26.90
C GLU A 311 6.67 -3.24 -26.78
N ARG A 312 5.90 -3.48 -27.86
CA ARG A 312 4.46 -3.27 -27.87
C ARG A 312 3.77 -4.13 -26.81
N GLN A 313 4.15 -5.40 -26.71
CA GLN A 313 3.55 -6.30 -25.71
C GLN A 313 3.85 -5.87 -24.27
N TRP A 314 5.04 -5.33 -24.01
CA TRP A 314 5.36 -4.71 -22.71
C TRP A 314 4.56 -3.44 -22.44
N ILE A 315 4.40 -2.57 -23.45
CA ILE A 315 3.57 -1.37 -23.35
C ILE A 315 2.12 -1.76 -23.04
N ASP A 316 1.57 -2.74 -23.75
CA ASP A 316 0.23 -3.26 -23.53
C ASP A 316 0.08 -3.79 -22.09
N LEU A 317 1.09 -4.48 -21.55
CA LEU A 317 1.07 -4.94 -20.17
C LEU A 317 1.09 -3.77 -19.19
N MET A 318 1.98 -2.78 -19.39
CA MET A 318 2.07 -1.62 -18.52
C MET A 318 0.77 -0.80 -18.54
N LYS A 319 0.13 -0.66 -19.70
CA LYS A 319 -1.21 -0.10 -19.83
C LYS A 319 -2.26 -0.94 -19.09
N ALA A 320 -2.24 -2.26 -19.24
CA ALA A 320 -3.18 -3.14 -18.54
C ALA A 320 -3.03 -3.01 -17.01
N VAL A 321 -1.80 -2.89 -16.50
CA VAL A 321 -1.53 -2.65 -15.08
C VAL A 321 -2.07 -1.29 -14.62
N GLY A 322 -1.81 -0.20 -15.35
CA GLY A 322 -2.34 1.13 -15.03
C GLY A 322 -3.87 1.19 -15.04
N ASN A 323 -4.48 0.55 -16.03
CA ASN A 323 -5.93 0.45 -16.19
C ASN A 323 -6.56 -0.56 -15.22
N ARG A 324 -5.76 -1.33 -14.48
CA ARG A 324 -6.19 -2.44 -13.61
C ARG A 324 -7.03 -3.48 -14.38
N ALA A 325 -6.69 -3.71 -15.65
CA ALA A 325 -7.34 -4.65 -16.55
C ALA A 325 -6.87 -6.09 -16.27
N ALA A 326 -7.42 -6.69 -15.22
CA ALA A 326 -6.97 -7.97 -14.68
C ALA A 326 -6.84 -9.12 -15.70
N PRO A 327 -7.78 -9.33 -16.67
CA PRO A 327 -7.63 -10.37 -17.68
C PRO A 327 -6.41 -10.17 -18.60
N ASP A 328 -6.17 -8.92 -19.04
CA ASP A 328 -5.03 -8.59 -19.90
C ASP A 328 -3.71 -8.66 -19.15
N MET A 329 -3.68 -8.24 -17.88
CA MET A 329 -2.51 -8.39 -17.02
C MET A 329 -2.04 -9.84 -16.95
N ALA A 330 -2.95 -10.77 -16.66
CA ALA A 330 -2.64 -12.20 -16.58
C ALA A 330 -2.10 -12.76 -17.91
N ARG A 331 -2.84 -12.52 -19.00
CA ARG A 331 -2.50 -13.03 -20.34
C ARG A 331 -1.18 -12.48 -20.86
N LEU A 332 -0.95 -11.17 -20.77
CA LEU A 332 0.25 -10.52 -21.30
C LEU A 332 1.49 -10.87 -20.47
N ALA A 333 1.36 -10.92 -19.15
CA ALA A 333 2.47 -11.30 -18.27
C ALA A 333 2.94 -12.73 -18.52
N GLU A 334 2.03 -13.70 -18.66
CA GLU A 334 2.39 -15.08 -18.98
C GLU A 334 3.07 -15.20 -20.34
N ALA A 335 2.55 -14.52 -21.36
CA ALA A 335 3.13 -14.57 -22.68
C ALA A 335 4.55 -13.96 -22.72
N LEU A 336 4.82 -12.91 -21.93
CA LEU A 336 6.17 -12.34 -21.80
C LEU A 336 7.11 -13.25 -21.00
N LEU A 337 6.63 -13.89 -19.93
CA LEU A 337 7.41 -14.86 -19.14
C LEU A 337 7.76 -16.12 -19.93
N ALA A 338 6.92 -16.53 -20.88
CA ALA A 338 7.15 -17.72 -21.70
C ALA A 338 8.22 -17.50 -22.79
N LYS A 339 8.42 -16.26 -23.24
CA LYS A 339 9.31 -15.94 -24.38
C LYS A 339 10.78 -15.79 -24.01
N SER A 340 11.09 -15.25 -22.83
CA SER A 340 12.42 -14.68 -22.56
C SER A 340 13.07 -15.29 -21.31
N SER A 341 14.05 -16.18 -21.51
CA SER A 341 14.83 -16.80 -20.42
C SER A 341 15.78 -15.82 -19.72
N ASP A 342 16.19 -14.76 -20.40
CA ASP A 342 17.30 -13.88 -19.99
C ASP A 342 16.84 -12.52 -19.43
N LEU A 343 15.58 -12.42 -19.00
CA LEU A 343 15.04 -11.18 -18.43
C LEU A 343 15.77 -10.77 -17.14
N PRO A 344 16.07 -9.47 -16.93
CA PRO A 344 16.53 -8.98 -15.63
C PRO A 344 15.59 -9.39 -14.49
N ALA A 345 16.14 -9.65 -13.30
CA ALA A 345 15.36 -10.13 -12.15
C ALA A 345 14.16 -9.22 -11.83
N GLY A 346 14.33 -7.89 -11.86
CA GLY A 346 13.24 -6.94 -11.64
C GLY A 346 12.12 -7.01 -12.68
N HIS A 347 12.44 -7.28 -13.94
CA HIS A 347 11.43 -7.50 -14.99
C HIS A 347 10.64 -8.78 -14.72
N ARG A 348 11.30 -9.88 -14.35
CA ARG A 348 10.61 -11.13 -13.99
C ARG A 348 9.70 -10.95 -12.78
N GLN A 349 10.19 -10.29 -11.73
CA GLN A 349 9.37 -9.96 -10.55
C GLN A 349 8.13 -9.15 -10.92
N TYR A 350 8.28 -8.13 -11.76
CA TYR A 350 7.15 -7.32 -12.23
C TYR A 350 6.13 -8.15 -13.02
N LEU A 351 6.59 -9.01 -13.95
CA LEU A 351 5.71 -9.88 -14.72
C LEU A 351 4.96 -10.87 -13.81
N ILE A 352 5.65 -11.50 -12.86
CA ILE A 352 5.02 -12.43 -11.93
C ILE A 352 4.01 -11.70 -11.05
N ALA A 353 4.35 -10.53 -10.52
CA ALA A 353 3.43 -9.71 -9.74
C ALA A 353 2.19 -9.31 -10.55
N ALA A 354 2.36 -8.82 -11.78
CA ALA A 354 1.27 -8.42 -12.65
C ALA A 354 0.38 -9.60 -13.03
N GLY A 355 0.98 -10.74 -13.39
CA GLY A 355 0.25 -11.94 -13.77
C GLY A 355 -0.57 -12.53 -12.61
N MET A 356 0.07 -12.70 -11.44
CA MET A 356 -0.60 -13.19 -10.24
C MET A 356 -1.71 -12.24 -9.79
N ALA A 357 -1.45 -10.93 -9.75
CA ALA A 357 -2.47 -9.95 -9.38
C ALA A 357 -3.66 -9.98 -10.35
N GLY A 358 -3.39 -10.13 -11.66
CA GLY A 358 -4.41 -10.29 -12.68
C GLY A 358 -5.28 -11.54 -12.47
N TYR A 359 -4.68 -12.69 -12.14
CA TYR A 359 -5.43 -13.91 -11.83
C TYR A 359 -6.23 -13.81 -10.53
N LEU A 360 -5.62 -13.30 -9.47
CA LEU A 360 -6.26 -13.17 -8.16
C LEU A 360 -7.44 -12.20 -8.18
N ALA A 361 -7.34 -11.10 -8.92
CA ALA A 361 -8.45 -10.17 -9.13
C ALA A 361 -9.63 -10.81 -9.89
N GLN A 362 -9.39 -11.87 -10.66
CA GLN A 362 -10.44 -12.67 -11.33
C GLN A 362 -10.96 -13.84 -10.45
N GLY A 363 -10.44 -14.01 -9.23
CA GLY A 363 -10.74 -15.18 -8.39
C GLY A 363 -10.03 -16.49 -8.83
N LYS A 364 -9.12 -16.40 -9.81
CA LYS A 364 -8.38 -17.54 -10.40
C LYS A 364 -7.13 -17.90 -9.59
N ARG A 365 -7.35 -18.36 -8.36
CA ARG A 365 -6.26 -18.65 -7.39
C ARG A 365 -5.34 -19.78 -7.85
N ALA A 366 -5.89 -20.83 -8.45
CA ALA A 366 -5.11 -21.98 -8.91
C ALA A 366 -4.11 -21.58 -10.00
N GLU A 367 -4.53 -20.72 -10.93
CA GLU A 367 -3.71 -20.18 -12.00
C GLU A 367 -2.62 -19.25 -11.46
N ALA A 368 -2.93 -18.41 -10.47
CA ALA A 368 -1.92 -17.60 -9.78
C ALA A 368 -0.86 -18.49 -9.09
N GLY A 369 -1.29 -19.55 -8.40
CA GLY A 369 -0.39 -20.52 -7.76
C GLY A 369 0.43 -21.33 -8.77
N ALA A 370 -0.14 -21.68 -9.92
CA ALA A 370 0.56 -22.36 -11.00
C ALA A 370 1.63 -21.46 -11.63
N LEU A 371 1.31 -20.18 -11.86
CA LEU A 371 2.27 -19.18 -12.35
C LEU A 371 3.47 -19.05 -11.42
N TRP A 372 3.21 -18.91 -10.12
CA TRP A 372 4.26 -18.85 -9.10
C TRP A 372 5.15 -20.10 -9.11
N SER A 373 4.53 -21.28 -9.15
CA SER A 373 5.23 -22.57 -9.07
C SER A 373 6.08 -22.85 -10.32
N ARG A 374 5.78 -22.19 -11.45
CA ARG A 374 6.56 -22.28 -12.69
C ARG A 374 7.87 -21.50 -12.62
N TYR A 375 7.92 -20.40 -11.86
CA TYR A 375 9.09 -19.50 -11.76
C TYR A 375 9.62 -19.31 -10.31
N PRO A 376 9.84 -20.38 -9.52
CA PRO A 376 10.12 -20.28 -8.09
C PRO A 376 11.55 -19.81 -7.75
N LYS A 377 12.49 -19.88 -8.72
CA LYS A 377 13.87 -19.40 -8.53
C LYS A 377 14.03 -17.91 -8.83
N ASP A 378 13.08 -17.34 -9.56
CA ASP A 378 13.09 -15.94 -9.98
C ASP A 378 12.46 -15.00 -8.93
N VAL A 379 11.91 -15.58 -7.86
CA VAL A 379 11.20 -14.86 -6.80
C VAL A 379 11.60 -15.42 -5.44
N ASP A 380 12.06 -14.53 -4.55
CA ASP A 380 12.08 -14.86 -3.13
C ASP A 380 10.64 -14.80 -2.62
N LYS A 381 10.13 -15.95 -2.16
CA LYS A 381 8.75 -16.12 -1.71
C LYS A 381 8.32 -15.13 -0.62
N THR A 382 9.30 -14.57 0.08
CA THR A 382 9.12 -13.85 1.33
C THR A 382 9.93 -12.55 1.42
N GLY A 383 10.87 -12.32 0.50
CA GLY A 383 11.74 -11.15 0.48
C GLY A 383 11.06 -9.88 -0.06
N ASP A 384 10.15 -10.01 -1.03
CA ASP A 384 9.39 -8.90 -1.57
C ASP A 384 7.96 -8.88 -1.02
N VAL A 385 7.55 -7.74 -0.44
CA VAL A 385 6.28 -7.61 0.28
C VAL A 385 5.05 -7.78 -0.63
N GLY A 386 5.11 -7.31 -1.88
CA GLY A 386 4.00 -7.43 -2.82
C GLY A 386 3.86 -8.86 -3.34
N LEU A 387 4.97 -9.53 -3.65
CA LEU A 387 4.97 -10.94 -4.03
C LEU A 387 4.57 -11.85 -2.86
N ARG A 388 4.99 -11.54 -1.63
CA ARG A 388 4.55 -12.25 -0.42
C ARG A 388 3.03 -12.14 -0.24
N LEU A 389 2.47 -10.95 -0.45
CA LEU A 389 1.01 -10.73 -0.40
C LEU A 389 0.29 -11.58 -1.46
N LEU A 390 0.75 -11.54 -2.72
CA LEU A 390 0.15 -12.33 -3.80
C LEU A 390 0.28 -13.84 -3.56
N TYR A 391 1.43 -14.29 -3.05
CA TYR A 391 1.67 -15.67 -2.65
C TYR A 391 0.65 -16.13 -1.60
N ALA A 392 0.45 -15.34 -0.56
CA ALA A 392 -0.52 -15.65 0.48
C ALA A 392 -1.95 -15.85 -0.04
N HIS A 393 -2.37 -15.01 -1.00
CA HIS A 393 -3.68 -15.11 -1.64
C HIS A 393 -3.81 -16.30 -2.59
N ALA A 394 -2.71 -16.74 -3.21
CA ALA A 394 -2.70 -17.89 -4.11
C ALA A 394 -2.76 -19.24 -3.37
N PHE A 395 -2.13 -19.34 -2.19
CA PHE A 395 -1.93 -20.63 -1.50
C PHE A 395 -2.73 -20.82 -0.20
N GLU A 396 -3.53 -19.84 0.25
CA GLU A 396 -4.35 -19.89 1.48
C GLU A 396 -3.65 -20.61 2.64
N LEU A 397 -2.62 -19.97 3.20
CA LEU A 397 -1.99 -20.48 4.40
C LEU A 397 -2.97 -20.38 5.59
N LYS A 398 -3.28 -21.52 6.20
CA LYS A 398 -4.13 -21.62 7.40
C LYS A 398 -3.40 -21.16 8.66
#